data_AF-A0A1Q6RL74-F1
#
_entry.id   AF-A0A1Q6RL74-F1
#
_cell.length_a   1.000
_cell.length_b   1.000
_cell.length_c   1.000
_cell.angle_alpha   90.00
_cell.angle_beta   90.00
_cell.angle_gamma   90.00
#
_symmetry.space_group_name_H-M   'P 1'
#
loop_
_entity.id
_entity.type
_entity.pdbx_description
1 polymer ?
#
loop_
_entity_poly.entity_id
_entity_poly.type
_entity_poly.pdbx_seq_one_letter_code
_entity_poly.pdbx_strand_id
1 'polypeptide(L)'
;MNNQTKTQENVKKALAKQTLGLPLTPHEHALVTLYGQSPVQQKENKPEFVEKYLKPLVVALGVGVVNVVYRKTSEHDEIVTLIYENGFTTDKDVSADSLSALTCDTIKGL
;
A
#
# COMPACT_ATOMS: atom_id res chain seq x y z
N MET A 1 3.14 7.88 25.51
CA MET A 1 3.73 6.86 24.61
C MET A 1 3.23 7.14 23.21
N ASN A 2 4.09 7.58 22.28
CA ASN A 2 3.70 7.95 20.91
C ASN A 2 3.37 6.69 20.10
N ASN A 3 2.26 6.71 19.35
CA ASN A 3 1.82 5.61 18.48
C ASN A 3 2.87 5.25 17.41
N GLN A 4 3.67 6.23 16.95
CA GLN A 4 4.75 5.98 15.99
C GLN A 4 5.84 5.06 16.56
N THR A 5 6.17 5.21 17.84
CA THR A 5 7.23 4.39 18.49
C THR A 5 6.79 2.93 18.63
N LYS A 6 5.51 2.69 18.92
CA LYS A 6 4.93 1.34 18.99
C LYS A 6 4.89 0.67 17.62
N THR A 7 4.53 1.40 16.55
CA THR A 7 4.53 0.85 15.19
C THR A 7 5.94 0.43 14.77
N GLN A 8 6.95 1.26 15.03
CA GLN A 8 8.34 0.94 14.71
C GLN A 8 8.87 -0.29 15.45
N GLU A 9 8.53 -0.44 16.74
CA GLU A 9 8.90 -1.63 17.53
C GLU A 9 8.24 -2.91 16.99
N ASN A 10 6.95 -2.83 16.66
CA ASN A 10 6.21 -3.96 16.10
C ASN A 10 6.75 -4.38 14.72
N VAL A 11 7.13 -3.42 13.87
CA VAL A 11 7.76 -3.69 12.58
C VAL A 11 9.11 -4.40 12.78
N LYS A 12 9.96 -3.92 13.69
CA LYS A 12 11.25 -4.55 14.00
C LYS A 12 11.07 -6.00 14.47
N LYS A 13 10.08 -6.25 15.34
CA LYS A 13 9.77 -7.60 15.83
C LYS A 13 9.28 -8.51 14.70
N ALA A 14 8.41 -8.00 13.82
CA ALA A 14 7.92 -8.75 12.67
C ALA A 14 9.04 -9.08 11.67
N LEU A 15 9.93 -8.12 11.38
CA LEU A 15 11.10 -8.35 10.54
C LEU A 15 12.03 -9.42 11.14
N ALA A 16 12.29 -9.36 12.45
CA ALA A 16 13.11 -10.38 13.12
C ALA A 16 12.51 -11.78 13.00
N LYS A 17 11.18 -11.92 13.16
CA LYS A 17 10.48 -13.19 12.92
C LYS A 17 10.64 -13.68 11.48
N GLN A 18 10.49 -12.78 10.51
CA GLN A 18 10.66 -13.10 9.09
C GLN A 18 12.09 -13.61 8.80
N THR A 19 13.11 -12.94 9.33
CA THR A 19 14.52 -13.34 9.19
C THR A 19 14.79 -14.72 9.81
N LEU A 20 14.12 -15.03 10.92
CA LEU A 20 14.23 -16.33 11.59
C LEU A 20 13.36 -17.43 10.97
N GLY A 21 12.63 -17.15 9.88
CA GLY A 21 11.73 -18.11 9.24
C GLY A 21 10.51 -18.49 10.10
N LEU A 22 10.16 -17.65 11.08
CA LEU A 22 9.02 -17.89 11.96
C LEU A 22 7.70 -17.47 11.28
N PRO A 23 6.57 -18.12 11.59
CA PRO A 23 5.28 -17.75 11.03
C PRO A 23 4.90 -16.33 11.48
N LEU A 24 4.51 -15.51 10.50
CA LEU A 24 3.98 -14.16 10.72
C LEU A 24 2.46 -14.22 10.78
N THR A 25 1.87 -13.50 11.73
CA THR A 25 0.43 -13.25 11.72
C THR A 25 0.05 -12.34 10.53
N PRO A 26 -1.22 -12.35 10.07
CA PRO A 26 -1.66 -11.44 9.00
C PRO A 26 -1.37 -9.97 9.29
N HIS A 27 -1.52 -9.54 10.55
CA HIS A 27 -1.19 -8.19 10.98
C HIS A 27 0.31 -7.88 10.88
N GLU A 28 1.18 -8.79 11.32
CA GLU A 28 2.63 -8.63 11.19
C GLU A 28 3.08 -8.60 9.73
N HIS A 29 2.44 -9.42 8.87
CA HIS A 29 2.69 -9.39 7.45
C HIS A 29 2.32 -8.02 6.84
N ALA A 30 1.16 -7.48 7.18
CA ALA A 30 0.75 -6.15 6.74
C ALA A 30 1.72 -5.06 7.22
N LEU A 31 2.19 -5.14 8.47
CA LEU A 31 3.18 -4.20 9.01
C LEU A 31 4.50 -4.22 8.24
N VAL A 32 5.01 -5.42 7.93
CA VAL A 32 6.25 -5.56 7.15
C VAL A 32 6.06 -5.04 5.72
N THR A 33 4.93 -5.37 5.08
CA THR A 33 4.62 -4.88 3.72
C THR A 33 4.51 -3.36 3.66
N LEU A 34 3.84 -2.72 4.61
CA LEU A 34 3.56 -1.27 4.57
C LEU A 34 4.70 -0.41 5.12
N TYR A 35 5.46 -0.91 6.09
CA TYR A 35 6.44 -0.10 6.86
C TYR A 35 7.83 -0.74 6.96
N GLY A 36 7.99 -2.02 6.60
CA GLY A 36 9.26 -2.74 6.71
C GLY A 36 10.21 -2.53 5.53
N GLN A 37 9.76 -1.85 4.47
CA GLN A 37 10.52 -1.65 3.24
C GLN A 37 11.28 -0.31 3.25
N SER A 38 12.52 -0.32 2.73
CA SER A 38 13.28 0.91 2.47
C SER A 38 12.61 1.78 1.39
N PRO A 39 12.88 3.09 1.33
CA PRO A 39 12.26 3.97 0.32
C PRO A 39 12.47 3.49 -1.13
N VAL A 40 13.63 2.89 -1.42
CA VAL A 40 13.95 2.32 -2.75
C VAL A 40 13.04 1.14 -3.05
N GLN A 41 12.96 0.18 -2.12
CA GLN A 41 12.11 -1.01 -2.26
C GLN A 41 10.63 -0.65 -2.35
N GLN A 42 10.18 0.36 -1.60
CA GLN A 42 8.80 0.81 -1.69
C GLN A 42 8.48 1.30 -3.09
N LYS A 43 9.36 2.10 -3.69
CA LYS A 43 9.19 2.60 -5.07
C LYS A 43 9.13 1.47 -6.09
N GLU A 44 10.03 0.50 -5.98
CA GLU A 44 10.07 -0.66 -6.88
C GLU A 44 8.84 -1.56 -6.74
N ASN A 45 8.31 -1.71 -5.52
CA ASN A 45 7.20 -2.60 -5.22
C ASN A 45 5.81 -1.96 -5.36
N LYS A 46 5.70 -0.65 -5.62
CA LYS A 46 4.40 0.03 -5.84
C LYS A 46 3.47 -0.70 -6.81
N PRO A 47 3.89 -1.11 -8.03
CA PRO A 47 3.00 -1.80 -8.96
C PRO A 47 2.46 -3.11 -8.39
N GLU A 48 3.33 -3.97 -7.85
CA GLU A 48 2.92 -5.24 -7.24
C GLU A 48 2.02 -5.00 -6.02
N PHE A 49 2.33 -3.98 -5.22
CA PHE A 49 1.54 -3.62 -4.05
C PHE A 49 0.11 -3.23 -4.43
N VAL A 50 -0.03 -2.39 -5.46
CA VAL A 50 -1.34 -1.94 -5.93
C VAL A 50 -2.17 -3.12 -6.42
N GLU A 51 -1.57 -4.01 -7.21
CA GLU A 51 -2.29 -5.16 -7.77
C GLU A 51 -2.67 -6.21 -6.72
N LYS A 52 -1.73 -6.56 -5.83
CA LYS A 52 -1.88 -7.67 -4.89
C LYS A 52 -2.60 -7.30 -3.60
N TYR A 53 -2.49 -6.04 -3.16
CA TYR A 53 -3.07 -5.59 -1.88
C TYR A 53 -4.09 -4.48 -2.04
N LEU A 54 -3.76 -3.39 -2.75
CA LEU A 54 -4.66 -2.22 -2.81
C LEU A 54 -5.94 -2.51 -3.58
N LYS A 55 -5.83 -3.13 -4.76
CA LYS A 55 -6.96 -3.50 -5.60
C LYS A 55 -7.99 -4.37 -4.87
N PRO A 56 -7.63 -5.53 -4.29
CA PRO A 56 -8.61 -6.35 -3.58
C PRO A 56 -9.17 -5.64 -2.35
N LEU A 57 -8.38 -4.81 -1.66
CA LEU A 57 -8.87 -4.03 -0.51
C LEU A 57 -9.96 -3.03 -0.94
N VAL A 58 -9.71 -2.26 -1.99
CA VAL A 58 -10.66 -1.25 -2.47
C VAL A 58 -11.93 -1.89 -3.05
N VAL A 59 -11.78 -3.00 -3.78
CA VAL A 59 -12.92 -3.78 -4.29
C VAL A 59 -13.74 -4.35 -3.12
N ALA A 60 -13.09 -4.85 -2.07
CA ALA A 60 -13.78 -5.40 -0.89
C ALA A 60 -14.53 -4.34 -0.07
N LEU A 61 -14.13 -3.07 -0.14
CA LEU A 61 -14.87 -1.98 0.53
C LEU A 61 -16.24 -1.70 -0.11
N GLY A 62 -16.50 -2.20 -1.32
CA GLY A 62 -17.82 -2.11 -1.95
C GLY A 62 -18.26 -0.69 -2.32
N VAL A 63 -17.31 0.25 -2.45
CA VAL A 63 -17.58 1.68 -2.75
C VAL A 63 -17.79 1.92 -4.26
N GLY A 64 -18.18 0.89 -5.00
CA GLY A 64 -18.38 0.96 -6.46
C GLY A 64 -17.08 1.12 -7.26
N VAL A 65 -15.91 0.78 -6.71
CA VAL A 65 -14.65 0.70 -7.47
C VAL A 65 -14.46 -0.73 -7.96
N VAL A 66 -14.38 -0.90 -9.28
CA VAL A 66 -14.22 -2.23 -9.92
C VAL A 66 -12.77 -2.58 -10.20
N ASN A 67 -11.92 -1.57 -10.37
CA ASN A 67 -10.54 -1.80 -10.72
C ASN A 67 -9.65 -0.65 -10.24
N VAL A 68 -8.41 -1.00 -9.91
CA VAL A 68 -7.35 -0.06 -9.54
C VAL A 68 -6.16 -0.38 -10.43
N VAL A 69 -5.64 0.63 -11.11
CA VAL A 69 -4.55 0.47 -12.08
C VAL A 69 -3.40 1.37 -11.68
N TYR A 70 -2.21 0.80 -11.55
CA TYR A 70 -0.98 1.55 -11.42
C TYR A 70 -0.43 1.91 -12.80
N ARG A 71 -0.06 3.18 -13.00
CA ARG A 71 0.53 3.70 -14.24
C ARG A 71 1.77 4.50 -13.90
N LYS A 72 2.84 4.24 -14.63
CA LYS A 72 4.06 5.06 -14.58
C LYS A 72 4.18 5.80 -15.90
N THR A 73 3.96 7.11 -15.87
CA THR A 73 3.93 7.96 -17.08
C THR A 73 5.30 8.55 -17.41
N SER A 74 6.17 8.71 -16.41
CA SER A 74 7.56 9.14 -16.58
C SER A 74 8.47 8.46 -15.54
N GLU A 75 9.75 8.81 -15.49
CA GLU A 75 10.67 8.29 -14.45
C GLU A 75 10.23 8.70 -13.02
N HIS A 76 9.53 9.83 -12.92
CA HIS A 76 9.13 10.44 -11.66
C HIS A 76 7.63 10.45 -11.43
N ASP A 77 6.82 10.35 -12.49
CA ASP A 77 5.36 10.42 -12.38
C ASP A 77 4.76 9.02 -12.26
N GLU A 78 4.23 8.74 -11.08
CA GLU A 78 3.55 7.51 -10.72
C GLU A 78 2.11 7.83 -10.33
N ILE A 79 1.15 7.25 -11.05
CA ILE A 79 -0.28 7.53 -10.92
C ILE A 79 -1.03 6.24 -10.62
N VAL A 80 -1.94 6.29 -9.64
CA VAL A 80 -2.93 5.24 -9.41
C VAL A 80 -4.29 5.72 -9.88
N THR A 81 -4.85 5.01 -10.86
CA THR A 81 -6.20 5.27 -11.40
C THR A 81 -7.20 4.32 -10.74
N LEU A 82 -8.20 4.88 -10.07
CA LEU A 82 -9.38 4.16 -9.60
C LEU A 82 -10.46 4.21 -10.67
N ILE A 83 -11.04 3.06 -11.00
CA ILE A 83 -12.10 2.91 -12.00
C ILE A 83 -13.38 2.49 -11.29
N TYR A 84 -14.40 3.33 -11.38
CA TYR A 84 -15.70 3.10 -10.75
C TYR A 84 -16.69 2.38 -11.68
N GLU A 85 -17.69 1.73 -11.10
CA GLU A 85 -18.76 1.02 -11.81
C GLU A 85 -19.53 1.91 -12.78
N ASN A 86 -19.68 3.19 -12.43
CA ASN A 86 -20.37 4.20 -13.25
C ASN A 86 -19.51 4.73 -14.42
N GLY A 87 -18.31 4.19 -14.63
CA GLY A 87 -17.37 4.63 -15.67
C GLY A 87 -16.56 5.88 -15.29
N PHE A 88 -16.77 6.45 -14.11
CA PHE A 88 -15.92 7.52 -13.60
C PHE A 88 -14.52 6.98 -13.26
N THR A 89 -13.50 7.82 -13.44
CA THR A 89 -12.13 7.49 -13.08
C THR A 89 -11.51 8.60 -12.25
N THR A 90 -10.76 8.23 -11.22
CA THR A 90 -10.00 9.18 -10.40
C THR A 90 -8.53 8.81 -10.44
N ASP A 91 -7.70 9.78 -10.81
CA ASP A 91 -6.25 9.64 -10.78
C ASP A 91 -5.70 10.23 -9.48
N LYS A 92 -4.79 9.50 -8.84
CA LYS A 92 -4.04 9.94 -7.67
C LYS A 92 -2.55 9.92 -8.01
N ASP A 93 -1.89 11.07 -7.86
CA ASP A 93 -0.43 11.16 -7.91
C ASP A 93 0.13 10.51 -6.64
N VAL A 94 0.99 9.52 -6.83
CA VAL A 94 1.55 8.71 -5.75
C VAL A 94 3.08 8.70 -5.82
N SER A 95 3.67 9.64 -6.56
CA SER A 95 5.10 9.70 -6.87
C SER A 95 5.95 9.81 -5.61
N ALA A 96 5.54 10.67 -4.68
CA ALA A 96 6.20 10.87 -3.39
C ALA A 96 5.67 9.95 -2.27
N ASP A 97 4.62 9.17 -2.53
CA ASP A 97 3.93 8.45 -1.49
C ASP A 97 4.63 7.15 -1.10
N SER A 98 4.68 6.93 0.21
CA SER A 98 4.93 5.60 0.78
C SER A 98 3.72 4.69 0.55
N LEU A 99 3.91 3.36 0.61
CA LEU A 99 2.80 2.40 0.45
C LEU A 99 1.67 2.63 1.47
N SER A 100 2.04 3.03 2.68
CA SER A 100 1.07 3.37 3.73
C SER A 100 0.30 4.67 3.44
N ALA A 101 0.98 5.72 2.96
CA ALA A 101 0.35 6.98 2.57
C ALA A 101 -0.62 6.76 1.41
N LEU A 102 -0.16 6.09 0.36
CA LEU A 102 -0.97 5.65 -0.78
C LEU A 102 -2.25 4.94 -0.33
N THR A 103 -2.13 3.95 0.56
CA THR A 103 -3.28 3.18 1.06
C THR A 103 -4.24 4.07 1.84
N CYS A 104 -3.72 4.92 2.72
CA CYS A 104 -4.51 5.82 3.55
C CYS A 104 -5.26 6.85 2.69
N ASP A 105 -4.59 7.48 1.74
CA ASP A 105 -5.18 8.49 0.86
C ASP A 105 -6.13 7.88 -0.16
N THR A 106 -5.88 6.64 -0.57
CA THR A 106 -6.83 5.86 -1.35
C THR A 106 -8.12 5.69 -0.57
N ILE A 107 -8.06 5.14 0.65
CA ILE A 107 -9.24 4.82 1.48
C ILE A 107 -9.98 6.08 1.95
N LYS A 108 -9.27 7.14 2.35
CA LYS A 108 -9.90 8.39 2.81
C LYS A 108 -10.61 9.15 1.70
N GLY A 109 -10.17 8.97 0.45
CA GLY A 109 -10.76 9.62 -0.71
C GLY A 109 -11.80 8.78 -1.44
N LEU A 110 -12.22 7.65 -0.86
CA LEU A 110 -13.39 6.87 -1.26
C LEU A 110 -14.60 7.33 -0.44
#